data_AF-A0A2L0N3J8-F1
#
_entry.id   AF-A0A2L0N3J8-F1
#
_cell.length_a   1.000
_cell.length_b   1.000
_cell.length_c   1.000
_cell.angle_alpha   90.00
_cell.angle_beta   90.00
_cell.angle_gamma   90.00
#
_symmetry.space_group_name_H-M   'P 1'
#
loop_
_entity.id
_entity.type
_entity.pdbx_description
1 polymer ?
#
loop_
_entity_poly.entity_id
_entity_poly.type
_entity_poly.pdbx_seq_one_letter_code
_entity_poly.pdbx_strand_id
1 'polypeptide(L)'
;MLYPWRLYEQRVTLPGLDRPSRYDEYDPITGILYDFKTAGDWQWSQVGEKGPAEEVWDQAQLYALALVLAGELVREVRIIYFERKSGADEEFARPYDENAARRALARLTAIATALDLGTELPRDRPGPSNDPICRRYCPARIHCWNMQEAASAGRSPESYTLIGDRADIEWALADYDRHRAAKSDADKQQSIAKTLLQGVPYGTYGEYEYVRTGGRLKDPEPDLTARVRQLEAFWDNPPGERPSLDELDYPTKRVQTAGRDEVRRVRAAKRGSKSA
;
A
#
# COMPACT_ATOMS: atom_id res chain seq x y z
N MET A 1 5.45 -0.91 -35.55
CA MET A 1 4.24 -0.63 -34.76
C MET A 1 3.10 -1.41 -35.41
N LEU A 2 2.55 -2.43 -34.73
CA LEU A 2 1.63 -3.40 -35.35
C LEU A 2 0.22 -2.83 -35.60
N TYR A 3 -0.14 -1.70 -34.96
CA TYR A 3 -1.46 -1.08 -35.06
C TYR A 3 -1.31 0.45 -35.15
N PRO A 4 -1.31 1.05 -36.36
CA PRO A 4 -1.00 2.47 -36.54
C PRO A 4 -2.07 3.42 -35.99
N TRP A 5 -3.27 2.92 -35.69
CA TRP A 5 -4.36 3.71 -35.12
C TRP A 5 -4.28 3.86 -33.60
N ARG A 6 -3.45 3.06 -32.93
CA ARG A 6 -3.28 3.15 -31.48
C ARG A 6 -2.48 4.39 -31.14
N LEU A 7 -3.03 5.20 -30.25
CA LEU A 7 -2.45 6.47 -29.83
C LEU A 7 -1.73 6.25 -28.50
N TYR A 8 -0.48 6.67 -28.44
CA TYR A 8 0.36 6.50 -27.25
C TYR A 8 0.81 7.85 -26.73
N GLU A 9 0.87 8.00 -25.41
CA GLU A 9 1.54 9.13 -24.76
C GLU A 9 1.01 10.50 -25.23
N GLN A 10 -0.27 10.59 -25.58
CA GLN A 10 -0.87 11.84 -26.06
C GLN A 10 -1.31 12.72 -24.90
N ARG A 11 -1.29 14.03 -25.13
CA ARG A 11 -1.70 15.02 -24.14
C ARG A 11 -3.22 15.16 -24.14
N VAL A 12 -3.77 15.31 -22.94
CA VAL A 12 -5.18 15.60 -22.72
C VAL A 12 -5.34 16.74 -21.74
N THR A 13 -6.42 17.50 -21.89
CA THR A 13 -6.77 18.63 -21.02
C THR A 13 -8.14 18.39 -20.39
N LEU A 14 -8.29 18.84 -19.15
CA LEU A 14 -9.55 18.78 -18.41
C LEU A 14 -9.98 20.20 -18.06
N PRO A 15 -11.28 20.54 -18.20
CA PRO A 15 -11.79 21.84 -17.78
C PRO A 15 -11.52 22.10 -16.29
N GLY A 16 -11.16 23.34 -15.96
CA GLY A 16 -10.88 23.76 -14.58
C GLY A 16 -9.50 23.37 -14.06
N LEU A 17 -8.64 22.76 -14.90
CA LEU A 17 -7.23 22.51 -14.61
C LEU A 17 -6.36 23.27 -15.61
N ASP A 18 -5.27 23.87 -15.12
CA ASP A 18 -4.34 24.71 -15.90
C ASP A 18 -3.23 23.90 -16.58
N ARG A 19 -3.06 22.62 -16.21
CA ARG A 19 -1.99 21.75 -16.71
C ARG A 19 -2.54 20.57 -17.53
N PRO A 20 -2.02 20.33 -18.74
CA PRO A 20 -2.34 19.13 -19.48
C PRO A 20 -1.74 17.90 -18.78
N SER A 21 -2.42 16.76 -18.89
CA SER A 21 -1.89 15.46 -18.51
C SER A 21 -1.61 14.59 -19.73
N ARG A 22 -1.15 13.36 -19.51
CA ARG A 22 -0.80 12.39 -20.54
C ARG A 22 -1.30 11.00 -20.13
N TYR A 23 -1.95 10.32 -21.06
CA TYR A 23 -2.31 8.91 -20.91
C TYR A 23 -1.29 8.01 -21.62
N ASP A 24 -1.22 6.74 -21.23
CA ASP A 24 -0.21 5.83 -21.78
C ASP A 24 -0.61 5.30 -23.17
N GLU A 25 -1.80 4.68 -23.31
CA GLU A 25 -2.30 4.16 -24.58
C GLU A 25 -3.84 4.30 -24.71
N TYR A 26 -4.32 4.61 -25.92
CA TYR A 26 -5.74 4.65 -26.28
C TYR A 26 -5.96 4.03 -27.65
N ASP A 27 -6.95 3.13 -27.75
CA ASP A 27 -7.39 2.53 -29.00
C ASP A 27 -8.75 3.12 -29.42
N PRO A 28 -8.78 4.03 -30.42
CA PRO A 28 -9.99 4.73 -30.82
C PRO A 28 -11.01 3.85 -31.56
N ILE A 29 -10.59 2.68 -32.06
CA ILE A 29 -11.48 1.76 -32.76
C ILE A 29 -12.35 1.02 -31.75
N THR A 30 -11.71 0.55 -30.68
CA THR A 30 -12.39 -0.21 -29.61
C THR A 30 -12.95 0.68 -28.50
N GLY A 31 -12.46 1.92 -28.40
CA GLY A 31 -12.78 2.85 -27.33
C GLY A 31 -12.22 2.41 -25.98
N ILE A 32 -11.03 1.80 -25.99
CA ILE A 32 -10.37 1.28 -24.78
C ILE A 32 -9.17 2.16 -24.45
N LEU A 33 -9.16 2.67 -23.22
CA LEU A 33 -8.02 3.36 -22.64
C LEU A 33 -7.20 2.40 -21.78
N TYR A 34 -5.89 2.42 -21.93
CA TYR A 34 -4.94 1.62 -21.16
C TYR A 34 -4.04 2.51 -20.30
N ASP A 35 -3.84 2.09 -19.05
CA ASP A 35 -2.90 2.65 -18.10
C ASP A 35 -1.95 1.53 -17.62
N PHE A 36 -0.64 1.73 -17.79
CA PHE A 36 0.38 0.75 -17.48
C PHE A 36 1.07 1.09 -16.16
N LYS A 37 1.15 0.08 -15.28
CA LYS A 37 1.79 0.21 -13.98
C LYS A 37 2.85 -0.88 -13.82
N THR A 38 3.89 -0.57 -13.06
CA THR A 38 4.87 -1.60 -12.64
C THR A 38 4.79 -1.80 -11.14
N ALA A 39 4.75 -3.07 -10.72
CA ALA A 39 4.66 -3.44 -9.31
C ALA A 39 5.91 -4.19 -8.85
N GLY A 40 6.42 -3.82 -7.67
CA GLY A 40 7.32 -4.69 -6.90
C GLY A 40 6.53 -5.74 -6.11
N ASP A 41 7.21 -6.75 -5.58
CA ASP A 41 6.60 -7.95 -4.95
C ASP A 41 5.42 -7.66 -4.01
N TRP A 42 5.59 -6.67 -3.13
CA TRP A 42 4.57 -6.32 -2.16
C TRP A 42 3.32 -5.75 -2.84
N GLN A 43 3.50 -4.81 -3.77
CA GLN A 43 2.40 -4.21 -4.51
C GLN A 43 1.74 -5.24 -5.44
N TRP A 44 2.54 -6.12 -6.06
CA TRP A 44 2.04 -7.20 -6.91
C TRP A 44 1.12 -8.14 -6.14
N SER A 45 1.52 -8.57 -4.94
CA SER A 45 0.67 -9.37 -4.07
C SER A 45 -0.62 -8.65 -3.66
N GLN A 46 -0.56 -7.33 -3.39
CA GLN A 46 -1.76 -6.56 -3.04
C GLN A 46 -2.72 -6.43 -4.23
N VAL A 47 -2.20 -6.13 -5.43
CA VAL A 47 -3.01 -6.00 -6.65
C VAL A 47 -3.67 -7.33 -7.01
N GLY A 48 -2.96 -8.46 -6.92
CA GLY A 48 -3.57 -9.76 -7.20
C GLY A 48 -4.65 -10.18 -6.19
N GLU A 49 -4.62 -9.65 -4.96
CA GLU A 49 -5.62 -9.97 -3.92
C GLU A 49 -6.81 -9.01 -3.90
N LYS A 50 -6.59 -7.72 -4.18
CA LYS A 50 -7.59 -6.66 -4.00
C LYS A 50 -7.93 -5.91 -5.28
N GLY A 51 -7.19 -6.14 -6.37
CA GLY A 51 -7.21 -5.31 -7.56
C GLY A 51 -6.49 -3.96 -7.36
N PRO A 52 -6.55 -3.09 -8.37
CA PRO A 52 -6.00 -1.74 -8.29
C PRO A 52 -6.75 -0.90 -7.26
N ALA A 53 -6.03 -0.04 -6.54
CA ALA A 53 -6.65 0.91 -5.61
C ALA A 53 -7.55 1.92 -6.34
N GLU A 54 -8.59 2.41 -5.69
CA GLU A 54 -9.57 3.32 -6.30
C GLU A 54 -8.93 4.61 -6.84
N GLU A 55 -7.85 5.11 -6.23
CA GLU A 55 -7.14 6.30 -6.72
C GLU A 55 -6.47 6.06 -8.08
N VAL A 56 -6.08 4.81 -8.38
CA VAL A 56 -5.54 4.43 -9.69
C VAL A 56 -6.67 4.40 -10.72
N TRP A 57 -7.85 3.93 -10.32
CA TRP A 57 -9.05 4.00 -11.16
C TRP A 57 -9.47 5.45 -11.42
N ASP A 58 -9.50 6.30 -10.40
CA ASP A 58 -9.83 7.72 -10.53
C ASP A 58 -8.92 8.42 -11.55
N GLN A 59 -7.60 8.15 -11.50
CA GLN A 59 -6.65 8.68 -12.49
C GLN A 59 -7.01 8.25 -13.92
N ALA A 60 -7.25 6.96 -14.14
CA ALA A 60 -7.53 6.44 -15.48
C ALA A 60 -8.90 6.88 -15.99
N GLN A 61 -9.91 7.00 -15.13
CA GLN A 61 -11.23 7.55 -15.45
C GLN A 61 -11.17 9.05 -15.80
N LEU A 62 -10.27 9.82 -15.18
CA LEU A 62 -10.03 11.21 -15.55
C LEU A 62 -9.46 11.36 -16.96
N TYR A 63 -8.55 10.48 -17.37
CA TYR A 63 -8.06 10.45 -18.75
C TYR A 63 -9.17 10.09 -19.74
N ALA A 64 -10.01 9.11 -19.39
CA ALA A 64 -11.18 8.75 -20.19
C ALA A 64 -12.15 9.93 -20.35
N LEU A 65 -12.45 10.66 -19.27
CA LEU A 65 -13.27 11.86 -19.34
C LEU A 65 -12.67 12.93 -20.24
N ALA A 66 -11.36 13.15 -20.18
CA ALA A 66 -10.70 14.14 -21.03
C ALA A 66 -10.83 13.80 -22.53
N LEU A 67 -10.70 12.51 -22.88
CA LEU A 67 -10.94 12.01 -24.24
C LEU A 67 -12.40 12.21 -24.66
N VAL A 68 -13.36 11.82 -23.81
CA VAL A 68 -14.79 11.99 -24.08
C VAL A 68 -15.15 13.47 -24.32
N LEU A 69 -14.60 14.38 -23.52
CA LEU A 69 -14.79 15.82 -23.70
C LEU A 69 -14.14 16.36 -24.98
N ALA A 70 -13.09 15.69 -25.49
CA ALA A 70 -12.49 15.99 -26.78
C ALA A 70 -13.27 15.39 -27.97
N GLY A 71 -14.39 14.70 -27.73
CA GLY A 71 -15.24 14.08 -28.76
C GLY A 71 -14.88 12.64 -29.08
N GLU A 72 -13.96 12.03 -28.33
CA GLU A 72 -13.56 10.64 -28.52
C GLU A 72 -14.55 9.67 -27.87
N LEU A 73 -14.60 8.44 -28.40
CA LEU A 73 -15.41 7.36 -27.83
C LEU A 73 -14.61 6.57 -26.80
N VAL A 74 -14.99 6.64 -25.53
CA VAL A 74 -14.41 5.76 -24.49
C VAL A 74 -15.49 4.88 -23.89
N ARG A 75 -15.27 3.57 -23.94
CA ARG A 75 -16.17 2.53 -23.43
C ARG A 75 -15.64 1.88 -22.16
N GLU A 76 -14.32 1.67 -22.11
CA GLU A 76 -13.67 0.87 -21.08
C GLU A 76 -12.29 1.44 -20.73
N VAL A 77 -11.93 1.32 -19.47
CA VAL A 77 -10.62 1.67 -18.93
C VAL A 77 -9.96 0.39 -18.43
N ARG A 78 -8.72 0.16 -18.84
CA ARG A 78 -7.91 -0.98 -18.45
C ARG A 78 -6.65 -0.53 -17.74
N ILE A 79 -6.33 -1.20 -16.64
CA ILE A 79 -5.07 -1.02 -15.92
C ILE A 79 -4.30 -2.33 -16.04
N ILE A 80 -3.09 -2.26 -16.58
CA ILE A 80 -2.21 -3.41 -16.75
C ILE A 80 -1.00 -3.23 -15.83
N TYR A 81 -0.85 -4.16 -14.88
CA TYR A 81 0.32 -4.22 -14.02
C TYR A 81 1.33 -5.20 -14.59
N PHE A 82 2.60 -4.80 -14.61
CA PHE A 82 3.74 -5.70 -14.85
C PHE A 82 4.55 -5.91 -13.57
N GLU A 83 4.79 -7.17 -13.18
CA GLU A 83 5.68 -7.52 -12.09
C GLU A 83 7.13 -7.29 -12.50
N ARG A 84 7.84 -6.42 -11.76
CA ARG A 84 9.22 -6.03 -12.10
C ARG A 84 10.22 -7.18 -12.14
N LYS A 85 9.96 -8.27 -11.42
CA LYS A 85 10.88 -9.41 -11.31
C LYS A 85 10.71 -10.44 -12.41
N SER A 86 9.48 -10.86 -12.66
CA SER A 86 9.19 -11.94 -13.60
C SER A 86 8.79 -11.43 -14.99
N GLY A 87 8.35 -10.17 -15.09
CA GLY A 87 7.70 -9.65 -16.28
C GLY A 87 6.25 -10.15 -16.46
N ALA A 88 5.71 -10.90 -15.49
CA ALA A 88 4.31 -11.32 -15.52
C ALA A 88 3.36 -10.11 -15.52
N ASP A 89 2.24 -10.25 -16.19
CA ASP A 89 1.23 -9.21 -16.33
C ASP A 89 -0.14 -9.62 -15.74
N GLU A 90 -0.81 -8.64 -15.14
CA GLU A 90 -2.17 -8.75 -14.66
C GLU A 90 -2.99 -7.55 -15.16
N GLU A 91 -4.10 -7.85 -15.81
CA GLU A 91 -4.99 -6.86 -16.42
C GLU A 91 -6.30 -6.77 -15.63
N PHE A 92 -6.73 -5.53 -15.38
CA PHE A 92 -7.99 -5.20 -14.76
C PHE A 92 -8.77 -4.26 -15.66
N ALA A 93 -10.08 -4.47 -15.78
CA ALA A 93 -10.94 -3.65 -16.63
C ALA A 93 -12.15 -3.15 -15.84
N ARG A 94 -12.56 -1.91 -16.12
CA ARG A 94 -13.84 -1.34 -15.70
C ARG A 94 -14.44 -0.54 -16.85
N PRO A 95 -15.78 -0.52 -17.00
CA PRO A 95 -16.41 0.40 -17.93
C PRO A 95 -16.05 1.85 -17.59
N TYR A 96 -16.05 2.72 -18.60
CA TYR A 96 -15.98 4.16 -18.35
C TYR A 96 -17.20 4.59 -17.52
N ASP A 97 -16.94 5.26 -16.41
CA ASP A 97 -17.98 5.81 -15.53
C ASP A 97 -17.79 7.33 -15.46
N GLU A 98 -18.59 8.05 -16.24
CA GLU A 98 -18.56 9.51 -16.29
C GLU A 98 -18.84 10.14 -14.92
N ASN A 99 -19.71 9.54 -14.10
CA ASN A 99 -20.02 10.08 -12.78
C ASN A 99 -18.82 9.93 -11.84
N ALA A 100 -18.13 8.79 -11.87
CA ALA A 100 -16.89 8.60 -11.13
C ALA A 100 -15.82 9.59 -11.58
N ALA A 101 -15.61 9.72 -12.89
CA ALA A 101 -14.62 10.66 -13.44
C ALA A 101 -14.92 12.12 -13.05
N ARG A 102 -16.20 12.53 -13.09
CA ARG A 102 -16.62 13.88 -12.67
C ARG A 102 -16.44 14.11 -11.17
N ARG A 103 -16.67 13.10 -10.32
CA ARG A 103 -16.37 13.21 -8.87
C ARG A 103 -14.87 13.38 -8.63
N ALA A 104 -14.04 12.61 -9.32
CA ALA A 104 -12.58 12.74 -9.26
C ALA A 104 -12.14 14.13 -9.74
N LEU A 105 -12.73 14.65 -10.82
CA LEU A 105 -12.44 16.00 -11.34
C LEU A 105 -12.84 17.07 -10.34
N ALA A 106 -14.04 16.99 -9.77
CA ALA A 106 -14.51 17.92 -8.77
C ALA A 106 -13.59 17.95 -7.53
N ARG A 107 -13.11 16.77 -7.08
CA ARG A 107 -12.12 16.68 -6.01
C ARG A 107 -10.81 17.38 -6.38
N LEU A 108 -10.29 17.15 -7.58
CA LEU A 108 -9.05 17.77 -8.04
C LEU A 108 -9.18 19.29 -8.21
N THR A 109 -10.29 19.77 -8.76
CA THR A 109 -10.59 21.20 -8.87
C THR A 109 -10.75 21.86 -7.50
N ALA A 110 -11.38 21.17 -6.53
CA ALA A 110 -11.47 21.67 -5.16
C ALA A 110 -10.10 21.79 -4.49
N ILE A 111 -9.20 20.82 -4.71
CA ILE A 111 -7.81 20.90 -4.26
C ILE A 111 -7.10 22.09 -4.91
N ALA A 112 -7.19 22.24 -6.23
CA ALA A 112 -6.57 23.37 -6.94
C ALA A 112 -7.08 24.72 -6.43
N THR A 113 -8.40 24.85 -6.26
CA THR A 113 -9.03 26.07 -5.74
C THR A 113 -8.58 26.37 -4.32
N ALA A 114 -8.50 25.37 -3.44
CA ALA A 114 -8.02 25.56 -2.07
C ALA A 114 -6.57 26.06 -2.05
N LEU A 115 -5.71 25.49 -2.91
CA LEU A 115 -4.32 25.92 -3.06
C LEU A 115 -4.22 27.37 -3.56
N ASP A 116 -5.01 27.75 -4.56
CA ASP A 116 -5.05 29.12 -5.10
C ASP A 116 -5.50 30.15 -4.05
N LEU A 117 -6.44 29.76 -3.18
CA LEU A 117 -6.94 30.59 -2.08
C LEU A 117 -6.02 30.58 -0.85
N GLY A 118 -4.95 29.76 -0.83
CA GLY A 118 -4.12 29.57 0.35
C GLY A 118 -4.86 28.90 1.52
N THR A 119 -5.95 28.18 1.24
CA THR A 119 -6.71 27.43 2.24
C THR A 119 -5.96 26.16 2.61
N GLU A 120 -5.79 25.90 3.91
CA GLU A 120 -5.20 24.64 4.35
C GLU A 120 -6.13 23.46 4.02
N LEU A 121 -5.58 22.47 3.33
CA LEU A 121 -6.29 21.24 3.00
C LEU A 121 -6.26 20.25 4.18
N PRO A 122 -7.33 19.47 4.40
CA PRO A 122 -7.33 18.44 5.42
C PRO A 122 -6.22 17.42 5.14
N ARG A 123 -5.54 16.99 6.21
CA ARG A 123 -4.53 15.93 6.13
C ARG A 123 -5.23 14.58 5.90
N ASP A 124 -4.80 13.87 4.87
CA ASP A 124 -5.31 12.55 4.49
C ASP A 124 -4.42 11.40 4.98
N ARG A 125 -3.35 11.72 5.72
CA ARG A 125 -2.31 10.79 6.15
C ARG A 125 -2.07 10.90 7.66
N PRO A 126 -1.87 9.78 8.38
CA PRO A 126 -1.76 9.79 9.84
C PRO A 126 -0.39 10.24 10.36
N GLY A 127 0.58 10.50 9.48
CA GLY A 127 1.89 11.05 9.84
C GLY A 127 3.06 10.05 9.85
N PRO A 128 4.30 10.55 10.03
CA PRO A 128 5.54 9.78 9.86
C PRO A 128 5.73 8.61 10.84
N SER A 129 5.09 8.65 12.00
CA SER A 129 5.14 7.58 13.00
C SER A 129 4.35 6.36 12.56
N ASN A 130 3.33 6.49 11.71
CA ASN A 130 2.44 5.38 11.32
C ASN A 130 2.30 5.18 9.81
N ASP A 131 2.73 6.13 8.97
CA ASP A 131 2.68 6.02 7.51
C ASP A 131 4.08 5.99 6.88
N PRO A 132 4.46 4.90 6.18
CA PRO A 132 5.73 4.81 5.47
C PRO A 132 5.98 5.94 4.44
N ILE A 133 4.91 6.45 3.80
CA ILE A 133 5.00 7.56 2.85
C ILE A 133 5.46 8.81 3.59
N CYS A 134 4.77 9.19 4.67
CA CYS A 134 5.16 10.34 5.47
C CYS A 134 6.53 10.14 6.14
N ARG A 135 6.88 8.90 6.52
CA ARG A 135 8.13 8.59 7.21
C ARG A 135 9.35 8.72 6.29
N ARG A 136 9.29 8.13 5.10
CA ARG A 136 10.47 7.88 4.26
C ARG A 136 10.41 8.51 2.88
N TYR A 137 9.24 8.51 2.25
CA TYR A 137 9.15 8.77 0.81
C TYR A 137 8.66 10.18 0.47
N CYS A 138 7.96 10.85 1.37
CA CYS A 138 7.49 12.20 1.15
C CYS A 138 8.64 13.21 1.31
N PRO A 139 8.98 14.00 0.27
CA PRO A 139 10.02 15.02 0.36
C PRO A 139 9.59 16.20 1.24
N ALA A 140 8.30 16.53 1.26
CA ALA A 140 7.75 17.63 2.05
C ALA A 140 7.60 17.31 3.56
N ARG A 141 7.91 16.08 3.99
CA ARG A 141 7.62 15.61 5.36
C ARG A 141 8.25 16.47 6.46
N ILE A 142 9.44 17.03 6.21
CA ILE A 142 10.20 17.79 7.21
C ILE A 142 9.38 19.00 7.66
N HIS A 143 8.84 19.75 6.69
CA HIS A 143 8.03 20.94 6.93
C HIS A 143 6.56 20.58 7.26
N CYS A 144 5.97 19.61 6.56
CA CYS A 144 4.57 19.24 6.75
C CYS A 144 4.25 18.77 8.19
N TRP A 145 5.23 18.14 8.85
CA TRP A 145 5.10 17.58 10.20
C TRP A 145 6.02 18.25 11.23
N ASN A 146 6.60 19.41 10.92
CA ASN A 146 7.47 20.18 11.83
C ASN A 146 8.51 19.28 12.53
N MET A 147 9.21 18.45 11.75
CA MET A 147 10.00 17.33 12.30
C MET A 147 11.08 17.78 13.28
N GLN A 148 11.68 18.95 13.05
CA GLN A 148 12.75 19.48 13.89
C GLN A 148 12.17 20.09 15.17
N GLU A 149 11.14 20.90 15.04
CA GLU A 149 10.48 21.57 16.14
C GLU A 149 9.81 20.56 17.08
N ALA A 150 9.18 19.53 16.53
CA ALA A 150 8.62 18.42 17.28
C ALA A 150 9.68 17.72 18.13
N ALA A 151 10.84 17.41 17.53
CA ALA A 151 11.96 16.80 18.22
C ALA A 151 12.51 17.71 19.34
N SER A 152 12.68 19.01 19.07
CA SER A 152 13.13 19.99 20.07
C SER A 152 12.13 20.15 21.23
N ALA A 153 10.84 19.99 20.96
CA ALA A 153 9.79 20.01 21.97
C ALA A 153 9.61 18.66 22.71
N GLY A 154 10.37 17.61 22.34
CA GLY A 154 10.23 16.28 22.92
C GLY A 154 8.89 15.60 22.60
N ARG A 155 8.24 15.99 21.50
CA ARG A 155 6.93 15.47 21.06
C ARG A 155 7.09 14.67 19.77
N SER A 156 6.15 13.76 19.51
CA SER A 156 6.05 13.17 18.17
C SER A 156 5.67 14.25 17.14
N PRO A 157 6.06 14.10 15.87
CA PRO A 157 5.68 15.04 14.81
C PRO A 157 4.17 15.24 14.69
N GLU A 158 3.40 14.16 14.85
CA GLU A 158 1.93 14.20 14.86
C GLU A 158 1.39 14.98 16.05
N SER A 159 1.88 14.68 17.26
CA SER A 159 1.40 15.36 18.47
C SER A 159 1.73 16.85 18.39
N TYR A 160 2.97 17.20 18.04
CA TYR A 160 3.39 18.59 17.93
C TYR A 160 2.56 19.37 16.90
N THR A 161 2.26 18.75 15.76
CA THR A 161 1.56 19.42 14.65
C THR A 161 0.05 19.51 14.86
N LEU A 162 -0.57 18.50 15.46
CA LEU A 162 -2.04 18.39 15.51
C LEU A 162 -2.64 18.76 16.87
N ILE A 163 -1.85 18.74 17.94
CA ILE A 163 -2.35 18.92 19.31
C ILE A 163 -1.79 20.22 19.87
N GLY A 164 -2.58 21.28 19.79
CA GLY A 164 -2.23 22.62 20.25
C GLY A 164 -2.85 22.97 21.60
N ASP A 165 -4.12 22.62 21.81
CA ASP A 165 -4.87 23.03 23.00
C ASP A 165 -5.55 21.87 23.75
N ARG A 166 -6.32 22.22 24.79
CA ARG A 166 -7.05 21.25 25.60
C ARG A 166 -8.11 20.49 24.81
N ALA A 167 -8.80 21.14 23.87
CA ALA A 167 -9.83 20.50 23.07
C ALA A 167 -9.21 19.45 22.14
N ASP A 168 -8.03 19.73 21.57
CA ASP A 168 -7.30 18.75 20.75
C ASP A 168 -6.87 17.52 21.57
N ILE A 169 -6.42 17.73 22.82
CA ILE A 169 -6.06 16.65 23.74
C ILE A 169 -7.29 15.79 24.04
N GLU A 170 -8.42 16.41 24.39
CA GLU A 170 -9.68 15.72 24.68
C GLU A 170 -10.16 14.92 23.45
N TRP A 171 -10.05 15.50 22.25
CA TRP A 171 -10.34 14.81 21.00
C TRP A 171 -9.45 13.57 20.79
N ALA A 172 -8.13 13.70 20.95
CA ALA A 172 -7.21 12.59 20.75
C ALA A 172 -7.44 11.45 21.76
N LEU A 173 -7.76 11.77 23.01
CA LEU A 173 -8.11 10.78 24.03
C LEU A 173 -9.42 10.06 23.70
N ALA A 174 -10.44 10.79 23.26
CA ALA A 174 -11.71 10.22 22.84
C ALA A 174 -11.55 9.31 21.61
N ASP A 175 -10.73 9.71 20.64
CA ASP A 175 -10.42 8.92 19.45
C ASP A 175 -9.68 7.61 19.81
N TYR A 176 -8.69 7.71 20.70
CA TYR A 176 -8.00 6.54 21.25
C TYR A 176 -8.97 5.55 21.92
N ASP A 177 -9.86 6.01 22.80
CA ASP A 177 -10.80 5.13 23.49
C ASP A 177 -11.78 4.46 22.53
N ARG A 178 -12.31 5.21 21.55
CA ARG A 178 -13.19 4.68 20.50
C ARG A 178 -12.50 3.57 19.71
N HIS A 179 -11.27 3.78 19.25
CA HIS A 179 -10.54 2.78 18.47
C HIS A 179 -10.09 1.58 19.32
N ARG A 180 -9.74 1.81 20.58
CA ARG A 180 -9.48 0.73 21.56
C ARG A 180 -10.71 -0.15 21.76
N ALA A 181 -11.89 0.45 21.90
CA ALA A 181 -13.15 -0.27 22.05
C ALA A 181 -13.49 -1.07 20.78
N ALA A 182 -13.38 -0.45 19.59
CA ALA A 182 -13.63 -1.12 18.31
C ALA A 182 -12.68 -2.30 18.07
N LYS A 183 -11.38 -2.14 18.39
CA LYS A 183 -10.41 -3.25 18.32
C LYS A 183 -10.82 -4.39 19.25
N SER A 184 -11.18 -4.08 20.49
CA SER A 184 -11.59 -5.10 21.46
C SER A 184 -12.83 -5.87 21.00
N ASP A 185 -13.80 -5.19 20.38
CA ASP A 185 -14.97 -5.86 19.82
C ASP A 185 -14.59 -6.75 18.62
N ALA A 186 -13.80 -6.22 17.67
CA ALA A 186 -13.32 -7.00 16.53
C ALA A 186 -12.54 -8.27 16.94
N ASP A 187 -11.66 -8.17 17.94
CA ASP A 187 -10.90 -9.30 18.48
C ASP A 187 -11.83 -10.36 19.12
N LYS A 188 -12.91 -9.93 19.79
CA LYS A 188 -13.94 -10.84 20.33
C LYS A 188 -14.69 -11.55 19.20
N GLN A 189 -15.17 -10.81 18.19
CA GLN A 189 -15.89 -11.40 17.06
C GLN A 189 -15.01 -12.38 16.28
N GLN A 190 -13.74 -12.03 16.04
CA GLN A 190 -12.78 -12.91 15.40
C GLN A 190 -12.54 -14.19 16.22
N SER A 191 -12.47 -14.08 17.55
CA SER A 191 -12.29 -15.24 18.44
C SER A 191 -13.50 -16.18 18.38
N ILE A 192 -14.73 -15.64 18.35
CA ILE A 192 -15.96 -16.43 18.18
C ILE A 192 -15.93 -17.16 16.83
N ALA A 193 -15.63 -16.45 15.74
CA ALA A 193 -15.54 -17.04 14.41
C ALA A 193 -14.47 -18.15 14.34
N LYS A 194 -13.32 -17.95 14.98
CA LYS A 194 -12.25 -18.96 15.05
C LYS A 194 -12.70 -20.21 15.79
N THR A 195 -13.46 -20.07 16.88
CA THR A 195 -14.04 -21.22 17.60
C THR A 195 -15.01 -22.00 16.72
N LEU A 196 -15.84 -21.33 15.91
CA LEU A 196 -16.75 -21.99 14.97
C LEU A 196 -16.04 -22.78 13.86
N LEU A 197 -14.80 -22.42 13.52
CA LEU A 197 -13.99 -23.12 12.53
C LEU A 197 -13.20 -24.31 13.10
N GLN A 198 -13.26 -24.56 14.40
CA GLN A 198 -12.56 -25.70 15.00
C GLN A 198 -13.14 -27.02 14.50
N GLY A 199 -12.26 -27.90 13.97
CA GLY A 199 -12.66 -29.17 13.40
C GLY A 199 -13.20 -29.10 11.96
N VAL A 200 -13.37 -27.90 11.40
CA VAL A 200 -13.67 -27.74 9.97
C VAL A 200 -12.43 -28.14 9.15
N PRO A 201 -12.56 -29.01 8.13
CA PRO A 201 -11.44 -29.35 7.27
C PRO A 201 -10.81 -28.12 6.61
N TYR A 202 -9.48 -28.13 6.43
CA TYR A 202 -8.82 -27.09 5.64
C TYR A 202 -9.21 -27.22 4.17
N GLY A 203 -9.43 -26.08 3.51
CA GLY A 203 -9.87 -26.05 2.11
C GLY A 203 -10.51 -24.73 1.70
N THR A 204 -11.04 -24.71 0.49
CA THR A 204 -11.68 -23.52 -0.11
C THR A 204 -13.19 -23.55 0.08
N TYR A 205 -13.72 -22.49 0.66
CA TYR A 205 -15.14 -22.27 0.94
C TYR A 205 -15.59 -20.94 0.33
N GLY A 206 -16.13 -21.02 -0.89
CA GLY A 206 -16.51 -19.82 -1.66
C GLY A 206 -15.30 -18.96 -1.98
N GLU A 207 -15.33 -17.69 -1.58
CA GLU A 207 -14.23 -16.73 -1.78
C GLU A 207 -13.11 -16.85 -0.74
N TYR A 208 -13.22 -17.77 0.22
CA TYR A 208 -12.28 -17.89 1.34
C TYR A 208 -11.55 -19.22 1.32
N GLU A 209 -10.27 -19.18 1.68
CA GLU A 209 -9.42 -20.35 1.89
C GLU A 209 -9.10 -20.44 3.39
N TYR A 210 -9.40 -21.59 3.99
CA TYR A 210 -9.04 -21.89 5.39
C TYR A 210 -7.83 -22.81 5.41
N VAL A 211 -6.70 -22.32 5.91
CA VAL A 211 -5.42 -23.01 5.86
C VAL A 211 -4.73 -23.02 7.21
N ARG A 212 -3.90 -24.04 7.44
CA ARG A 212 -2.91 -24.03 8.52
C ARG A 212 -1.57 -23.57 7.97
N THR A 213 -1.10 -22.43 8.45
CA THR A 213 0.26 -21.97 8.11
C THR A 213 1.31 -22.84 8.79
N GLY A 214 2.43 -23.08 8.12
CA GLY A 214 3.58 -23.79 8.70
C GLY A 214 4.42 -22.95 9.68
N GLY A 215 3.97 -21.73 10.03
CA GLY A 215 4.78 -20.77 10.78
C GLY A 215 5.87 -20.12 9.93
N ARG A 216 6.49 -19.05 10.45
CA ARG A 216 7.60 -18.36 9.78
C ARG A 216 8.91 -18.74 10.44
N LEU A 217 9.99 -18.79 9.67
CA LEU A 217 11.33 -18.81 10.24
C LEU A 217 11.61 -17.45 10.87
N LYS A 218 11.75 -17.41 12.19
CA LYS A 218 12.16 -16.23 12.93
C LYS A 218 13.69 -16.24 13.00
N ASP A 219 14.32 -15.15 12.58
CA ASP A 219 15.74 -14.95 12.85
C ASP A 219 15.97 -14.97 14.38
N PRO A 220 17.05 -15.59 14.86
CA PRO A 220 17.34 -15.65 16.29
C PRO A 220 17.41 -14.23 16.85
N GLU A 221 16.81 -14.02 18.03
CA GLU A 221 16.97 -12.75 18.73
C GLU A 221 18.44 -12.57 19.16
N PRO A 222 19.04 -11.39 18.95
CA PRO A 222 20.40 -11.14 19.41
C PRO A 222 20.49 -11.15 20.96
N ASP A 223 21.03 -12.22 21.53
CA ASP A 223 21.55 -12.33 22.90
C ASP A 223 22.90 -11.58 23.06
N LEU A 224 22.81 -10.26 23.20
CA LEU A 224 23.98 -9.38 23.34
C LEU A 224 24.91 -9.82 24.48
N THR A 225 24.38 -10.43 25.54
CA THR A 225 25.16 -10.92 26.68
C THR A 225 26.03 -12.13 26.31
N ALA A 226 25.49 -13.10 25.57
CA ALA A 226 26.28 -14.21 25.05
C ALA A 226 27.37 -13.73 24.06
N ARG A 227 27.08 -12.70 23.25
CA ARG A 227 28.08 -12.12 22.33
C ARG A 227 29.22 -11.46 23.08
N VAL A 228 28.92 -10.70 24.13
CA VAL A 228 29.94 -10.06 24.98
C VAL A 228 30.84 -11.12 25.61
N ARG A 229 30.28 -12.19 26.20
CA ARG A 229 31.08 -13.29 26.78
C ARG A 229 31.98 -13.99 25.76
N GLN A 230 31.48 -14.21 24.54
CA GLN A 230 32.25 -14.82 23.45
C GLN A 230 33.42 -13.92 23.01
N LEU A 231 33.21 -12.60 22.96
CA LEU A 231 34.25 -11.64 22.65
C LEU A 231 35.27 -11.51 23.78
N GLU A 232 34.84 -11.49 25.04
CA GLU A 232 35.73 -11.51 26.20
C GLU A 232 36.65 -12.74 26.16
N ALA A 233 36.08 -13.94 25.99
CA ALA A 233 36.86 -15.18 25.86
C ALA A 233 37.80 -15.19 24.65
N PHE A 234 37.43 -14.53 23.55
CA PHE A 234 38.29 -14.35 22.39
C PHE A 234 39.51 -13.48 22.72
N TRP A 235 39.30 -12.36 23.43
CA TRP A 235 40.38 -11.43 23.76
C TRP A 235 41.29 -11.94 24.87
N ASP A 236 40.79 -12.85 25.73
CA ASP A 236 41.58 -13.57 26.73
C ASP A 236 42.61 -14.53 26.11
N ASN A 237 42.41 -14.98 24.88
CA ASN A 237 43.40 -15.81 24.17
C ASN A 237 44.57 -14.96 23.64
N PRO A 238 45.82 -15.48 23.65
CA PRO A 238 46.96 -14.79 23.07
C PRO A 238 46.78 -14.58 21.56
N PRO A 239 47.32 -13.51 20.96
CA PRO A 239 47.02 -13.11 19.57
C PRO A 239 47.22 -14.20 18.50
N GLY A 240 48.17 -15.12 18.70
CA GLY A 240 48.44 -16.23 17.77
C GLY A 240 47.54 -17.45 17.92
N GLU A 241 46.72 -17.50 18.98
CA GLU A 241 45.82 -18.61 19.31
C GLU A 241 44.34 -18.20 19.20
N ARG A 242 44.07 -16.96 18.80
CA ARG A 242 42.70 -16.50 18.58
C ARG A 242 42.14 -17.18 17.33
N PRO A 243 40.95 -17.79 17.40
CA PRO A 243 40.25 -18.23 16.20
C PRO A 243 39.97 -17.02 15.30
N SER A 244 39.59 -17.22 14.05
CA SER A 244 39.10 -16.11 13.22
C SER A 244 37.77 -15.57 13.78
N LEU A 245 37.48 -14.28 13.57
CA LEU A 245 36.21 -13.68 13.99
C LEU A 245 35.00 -14.35 13.30
N ASP A 246 35.23 -14.97 12.13
CA ASP A 246 34.22 -15.70 11.35
C ASP A 246 33.91 -17.08 11.96
N GLU A 247 34.81 -17.63 12.76
CA GLU A 247 34.60 -18.88 13.54
C GLU A 247 33.87 -18.62 14.87
N LEU A 248 33.76 -17.36 15.31
CA LEU A 248 32.88 -16.95 16.40
C LEU A 248 31.43 -16.89 15.91
N ASP A 249 30.92 -18.00 15.36
CA ASP A 249 29.57 -18.07 14.85
C ASP A 249 28.57 -17.90 16.01
N TYR A 250 27.65 -16.99 15.81
CA TYR A 250 26.60 -16.65 16.74
C TYR A 250 25.42 -17.56 16.43
N PRO A 251 24.61 -18.08 17.38
CA PRO A 251 23.56 -19.03 17.04
C PRO A 251 22.64 -18.47 15.95
N THR A 252 22.81 -18.96 14.71
CA THR A 252 22.11 -18.54 13.48
C THR A 252 20.86 -19.36 13.22
N LYS A 253 20.55 -20.32 14.10
CA LYS A 253 19.49 -21.31 13.86
C LYS A 253 18.13 -20.64 14.01
N ARG A 254 17.57 -20.26 12.86
CA ARG A 254 16.20 -19.75 12.72
C ARG A 254 15.23 -20.71 13.38
N VAL A 255 14.41 -20.20 14.29
CA VAL A 255 13.37 -20.98 14.95
C VAL A 255 12.08 -20.82 14.17
N GLN A 256 11.48 -21.93 13.75
CA GLN A 256 10.18 -21.90 13.09
C GLN A 256 9.11 -21.59 14.14
N THR A 257 8.37 -20.50 13.95
CA THR A 257 7.24 -20.19 14.84
C THR A 257 6.17 -21.27 14.71
N ALA A 258 5.33 -21.42 15.74
CA ALA A 258 4.17 -22.29 15.63
C ALA A 258 3.28 -21.85 14.45
N GLY A 259 2.80 -22.85 13.70
CA GLY A 259 1.78 -22.64 12.70
C GLY A 259 0.48 -22.12 13.31
N ARG A 260 -0.24 -21.29 12.57
CA ARG A 260 -1.57 -20.80 12.96
C ARG A 260 -2.57 -21.05 11.86
N ASP A 261 -3.81 -21.29 12.25
CA ASP A 261 -4.93 -21.33 11.33
C ASP A 261 -5.19 -19.90 10.82
N GLU A 262 -5.36 -19.77 9.51
CA GLU A 262 -5.49 -18.50 8.81
C GLU A 262 -6.61 -18.60 7.78
N VAL A 263 -7.41 -17.54 7.68
CA VAL A 263 -8.42 -17.38 6.64
C VAL A 263 -7.92 -16.33 5.65
N ARG A 264 -7.86 -16.69 4.37
CA ARG A 264 -7.44 -15.81 3.27
C ARG A 264 -8.56 -15.69 2.25
N ARG A 265 -8.60 -14.61 1.48
CA ARG A 265 -9.44 -14.55 0.28
C ARG A 265 -8.72 -15.27 -0.86
N VAL A 266 -9.44 -16.12 -1.58
CA VAL A 266 -8.93 -16.80 -2.78
C VAL A 266 -8.62 -15.73 -3.82
N ARG A 267 -7.38 -15.69 -4.30
CA ARG A 267 -7.00 -14.82 -5.44
C ARG A 267 -7.94 -15.14 -6.60
N ALA A 268 -8.45 -14.12 -7.28
CA ALA A 268 -9.28 -14.34 -8.46
C ALA A 268 -8.44 -15.10 -9.50
N ALA A 269 -8.61 -16.43 -9.55
CA ALA A 269 -8.00 -17.23 -10.58
C ALA A 269 -8.63 -16.79 -11.90
N LYS A 270 -7.77 -16.30 -12.80
CA LYS A 270 -7.99 -16.06 -14.23
C LYS A 270 -9.15 -16.94 -14.72
N ARG A 271 -10.34 -16.36 -14.96
CA ARG A 271 -11.33 -16.96 -15.87
C ARG A 271 -10.78 -16.81 -17.29
N GLY A 272 -9.69 -17.52 -17.58
CA GLY A 272 -9.30 -17.83 -18.93
C GLY A 272 -10.28 -18.86 -19.43
N SER A 273 -11.32 -18.41 -20.11
CA SER A 273 -12.11 -19.25 -21.00
C SER A 273 -11.16 -19.91 -21.99
N LYS A 274 -10.82 -21.19 -21.78
CA LYS A 274 -10.55 -22.05 -22.92
C LYS A 274 -11.90 -22.35 -23.56
N SER A 275 -12.23 -21.54 -24.55
CA SER A 275 -13.24 -21.85 -25.55
C SER A 275 -12.50 -22.22 -26.82
N ALA A 276 -12.90 -23.38 -27.38
CA ALA A 276 -12.37 -24.13 -28.51
C ALA A 276 -11.10 -24.96 -28.21
#